data_AF-A0AAW0YBV0-F1
#
_entry.id   AF-A0AAW0YBV0-F1
#
_cell.length_a   1.000
_cell.length_b   1.000
_cell.length_c   1.000
_cell.angle_alpha   90.00
_cell.angle_beta   90.00
_cell.angle_gamma   90.00
#
_symmetry.space_group_name_H-M   'P 1'
#
loop_
_entity.id
_entity.type
_entity.pdbx_description
1 polymer ?
#
loop_
_entity_poly.entity_id
_entity_poly.type
_entity_poly.pdbx_seq_one_letter_code
_entity_poly.pdbx_strand_id
1 'polypeptide(L)'
;LSMAVVALMWWVVLTVSVRCVTGDIITDSVVYEASGSPYLVTEDIIIQPKGKLTIQPGVTVQFDPGVGVTVRGVLHAQGTPTERILLTSSQPPSVPLPQPSLRLVDGPTPLQGRLQIFYKNKWRSICTNSRNWTAEDMSVACRQLGYSGGKYYEWQDRANNDTGTLLYEAPLCTGLEDDVTKCAWHTHAMGGGVCDMHPDLGLDCDGYHALWRGTNHWRGILFLDAQYEGQLFQDNTLYQKVSKSILSYVDLEYAGMGPQREVESALMSR
;
A
#
# COMPACT_ATOMS: atom_id res chain seq x y z
N LEU A 1 64.01 19.49 -3.39
CA LEU A 1 62.77 18.69 -3.20
C LEU A 1 61.88 18.94 -4.41
N SER A 2 61.67 17.92 -5.24
CA SER A 2 60.75 17.99 -6.39
C SER A 2 59.45 17.31 -5.97
N MET A 3 58.33 18.03 -5.99
CA MET A 3 57.01 17.48 -5.68
C MET A 3 56.31 17.09 -7.00
N ALA A 4 56.10 15.79 -7.20
CA ALA A 4 55.30 15.25 -8.28
C ALA A 4 53.81 15.32 -7.90
N VAL A 5 53.01 15.92 -8.78
CA VAL A 5 51.54 15.92 -8.69
C VAL A 5 51.02 14.69 -9.43
N VAL A 6 50.45 13.73 -8.69
CA VAL A 6 49.79 12.55 -9.27
C VAL A 6 48.32 12.90 -9.51
N ALA A 7 47.95 13.07 -10.77
CA ALA A 7 46.55 13.24 -11.18
C ALA A 7 45.84 11.87 -11.18
N LEU A 8 44.94 11.66 -10.22
CA LEU A 8 44.06 10.50 -10.18
C LEU A 8 42.96 10.68 -11.23
N MET A 9 43.11 10.03 -12.38
CA MET A 9 42.03 9.87 -13.37
C MET A 9 40.94 8.97 -12.79
N TRP A 10 39.85 9.59 -12.33
CA TRP A 10 38.62 8.88 -12.00
C TRP A 10 37.97 8.38 -13.29
N TRP A 11 38.06 7.08 -13.55
CA TRP A 11 37.23 6.42 -14.54
C TRP A 11 35.81 6.37 -14.00
N VAL A 12 34.92 7.19 -14.56
CA VAL A 12 33.47 7.01 -14.39
C VAL A 12 33.11 5.72 -15.11
N VAL A 13 32.95 4.64 -14.35
CA VAL A 13 32.32 3.42 -14.86
C VAL A 13 30.85 3.75 -15.08
N LEU A 14 30.48 4.10 -16.32
CA LEU A 14 29.09 4.14 -16.74
C LEU A 14 28.57 2.70 -16.74
N THR A 15 27.93 2.30 -15.65
CA THR A 15 27.10 1.10 -15.63
C THR A 15 25.88 1.38 -16.50
N VAL A 16 25.90 0.90 -17.74
CA VAL A 16 24.69 0.80 -18.56
C VAL A 16 23.80 -0.21 -17.85
N SER A 17 22.82 0.24 -17.05
CA SER A 17 21.79 -0.67 -16.56
C SER A 17 20.98 -1.11 -17.77
N VAL A 18 21.07 -2.38 -18.13
CA VAL A 18 20.14 -2.98 -19.08
C VAL A 18 18.76 -2.86 -18.45
N ARG A 19 17.98 -1.89 -18.90
CA ARG A 19 16.57 -1.79 -18.50
C ARG A 19 15.85 -2.92 -19.21
N CYS A 20 15.54 -4.00 -18.48
CA CYS A 20 14.58 -4.98 -18.98
C CYS A 20 13.24 -4.25 -19.11
N VAL A 21 12.92 -3.85 -20.34
CA VAL A 21 11.59 -3.39 -20.72
C VAL A 21 10.70 -4.63 -20.72
N THR A 22 9.79 -4.73 -19.77
CA THR A 22 8.82 -5.83 -19.67
C THR A 22 7.40 -5.30 -19.81
N GLY A 23 6.52 -6.15 -20.30
CA GLY A 23 5.17 -5.80 -20.72
C GLY A 23 4.74 -6.94 -21.60
N ASP A 24 4.12 -7.94 -20.99
CA ASP A 24 3.98 -9.23 -21.63
C ASP A 24 2.80 -10.03 -21.09
N ILE A 25 2.29 -10.91 -21.94
CA ILE A 25 1.24 -11.87 -21.61
C ILE A 25 1.93 -13.14 -21.11
N ILE A 26 1.87 -13.37 -19.80
CA ILE A 26 2.49 -14.53 -19.16
C ILE A 26 1.54 -15.72 -19.28
N THR A 27 1.86 -16.66 -20.16
CA THR A 27 1.08 -17.90 -20.38
C THR A 27 1.58 -19.09 -19.57
N ASP A 28 2.89 -19.15 -19.30
CA ASP A 28 3.56 -20.24 -18.58
C ASP A 28 4.20 -19.71 -17.28
N SER A 29 5.52 -19.77 -17.12
CA SER A 29 6.18 -19.30 -15.89
C SER A 29 7.29 -18.30 -16.21
N VAL A 30 7.25 -17.15 -15.54
CA VAL A 30 8.30 -16.12 -15.61
C VAL A 30 8.80 -15.83 -14.20
N VAL A 31 10.11 -15.61 -14.08
CA VAL A 31 10.77 -15.25 -12.82
C VAL A 31 11.48 -13.91 -13.00
N TYR A 32 11.18 -12.97 -12.11
CA TYR A 32 11.97 -11.74 -11.95
C TYR A 32 13.00 -11.99 -10.86
N GLU A 33 14.26 -12.03 -11.28
CA GLU A 33 15.41 -12.29 -10.42
C GLU A 33 15.98 -10.99 -9.86
N ALA A 34 16.56 -11.05 -8.66
CA ALA A 34 17.23 -9.89 -8.07
C ALA A 34 18.38 -9.35 -8.95
N SER A 35 19.04 -10.23 -9.71
CA SER A 35 20.11 -9.90 -10.68
C SER A 35 19.63 -9.00 -11.83
N GLY A 36 18.36 -9.07 -12.19
CA GLY A 36 17.75 -8.27 -13.26
C GLY A 36 17.05 -6.99 -12.77
N SER A 37 17.09 -6.72 -11.46
CA SER A 37 16.50 -5.53 -10.86
C SER A 37 17.31 -4.26 -11.23
N PRO A 38 16.68 -3.12 -11.57
CA PRO A 38 15.24 -2.91 -11.64
C PRO A 38 14.63 -3.33 -12.99
N TYR A 39 13.41 -3.85 -12.95
CA TYR A 39 12.58 -4.10 -14.13
C TYR A 39 11.77 -2.85 -14.48
N LEU A 40 11.76 -2.45 -15.75
CA LEU A 40 10.95 -1.33 -16.24
C LEU A 40 9.76 -1.87 -17.02
N VAL A 41 8.56 -1.63 -16.53
CA VAL A 41 7.32 -2.12 -17.12
C VAL A 41 6.64 -0.98 -17.87
N THR A 42 6.64 -1.05 -19.20
CA THR A 42 6.08 -0.01 -20.07
C THR A 42 4.70 -0.36 -20.64
N GLU A 43 4.31 -1.64 -20.55
CA GLU A 43 3.00 -2.14 -20.97
C GLU A 43 2.42 -3.07 -19.91
N ASP A 44 1.11 -3.29 -19.95
CA ASP A 44 0.42 -4.09 -18.94
C ASP A 44 0.96 -5.52 -18.84
N ILE A 45 1.16 -5.99 -17.62
CA ILE A 45 1.47 -7.40 -17.36
C ILE A 45 0.15 -8.15 -17.23
N ILE A 46 -0.05 -9.18 -18.06
CA ILE A 46 -1.26 -10.01 -18.01
C ILE A 46 -0.85 -11.45 -17.72
N ILE A 47 -1.08 -11.91 -16.49
CA ILE A 47 -0.86 -13.30 -16.10
C ILE A 47 -2.11 -14.09 -16.46
N GLN A 48 -2.04 -14.89 -17.52
CA GLN A 48 -3.15 -15.74 -17.98
C GLN A 48 -3.44 -16.86 -16.97
N PRO A 49 -4.60 -17.56 -17.05
CA PRO A 49 -4.99 -18.57 -16.06
C PRO A 49 -3.96 -19.68 -15.77
N LYS A 50 -3.13 -20.06 -16.74
CA LYS A 50 -2.02 -21.02 -16.58
C LYS A 50 -0.68 -20.37 -16.24
N GLY A 51 -0.63 -19.04 -16.35
CA GLY A 51 0.52 -18.21 -16.13
C GLY A 51 0.90 -18.12 -14.64
N LYS A 52 2.20 -17.99 -14.39
CA LYS A 52 2.77 -17.71 -13.08
C LYS A 52 3.89 -16.68 -13.20
N LEU A 53 3.75 -15.57 -12.49
CA LEU A 53 4.85 -14.63 -12.28
C LEU A 53 5.41 -14.84 -10.88
N THR A 54 6.71 -15.08 -10.77
CA THR A 54 7.42 -15.13 -9.49
C THR A 54 8.39 -13.96 -9.39
N ILE A 55 8.28 -13.15 -8.35
CA ILE A 55 9.15 -12.01 -8.07
C ILE A 55 9.99 -12.36 -6.84
N GLN A 56 11.31 -12.41 -7.00
CA GLN A 56 12.23 -12.75 -5.91
C GLN A 56 12.37 -11.61 -4.88
N PRO A 57 12.80 -11.91 -3.64
CA PRO A 57 13.15 -10.89 -2.65
C PRO A 57 14.12 -9.83 -3.20
N GLY A 58 13.94 -8.58 -2.76
CA GLY A 58 14.79 -7.45 -3.15
C GLY A 58 14.61 -6.92 -4.58
N VAL A 59 13.69 -7.50 -5.37
CA VAL A 59 13.41 -7.00 -6.72
C VAL A 59 12.64 -5.68 -6.66
N THR A 60 13.05 -4.73 -7.50
CA THR A 60 12.33 -3.50 -7.78
C THR A 60 11.72 -3.57 -9.19
N VAL A 61 10.43 -3.27 -9.28
CA VAL A 61 9.69 -3.17 -10.54
C VAL A 61 9.11 -1.76 -10.66
N GLN A 62 9.42 -1.08 -11.76
CA GLN A 62 9.03 0.29 -12.04
C GLN A 62 8.00 0.30 -13.17
N PHE A 63 6.82 0.84 -12.95
CA PHE A 63 5.74 0.86 -13.92
C PHE A 63 5.56 2.26 -14.52
N ASP A 64 5.41 2.35 -15.83
CA ASP A 64 5.02 3.60 -16.47
C ASP A 64 3.62 4.07 -16.00
N PRO A 65 3.36 5.39 -15.98
CA PRO A 65 2.08 5.92 -15.56
C PRO A 65 0.91 5.28 -16.33
N GLY A 66 -0.09 4.78 -15.59
CA GLY A 66 -1.25 4.10 -16.16
C GLY A 66 -1.03 2.66 -16.61
N VAL A 67 0.15 2.07 -16.38
CA VAL A 67 0.40 0.63 -16.59
C VAL A 67 0.02 -0.16 -15.33
N GLY A 68 -0.53 -1.37 -15.49
CA GLY A 68 -0.96 -2.21 -14.37
C GLY A 68 -0.62 -3.68 -14.53
N VAL A 69 -0.97 -4.46 -13.51
CA VAL A 69 -0.84 -5.92 -13.52
C VAL A 69 -2.22 -6.54 -13.43
N THR A 70 -2.59 -7.39 -14.39
CA THR A 70 -3.81 -8.20 -14.35
C THR A 70 -3.46 -9.65 -14.08
N VAL A 71 -3.95 -10.21 -12.97
CA VAL A 71 -3.67 -11.56 -12.51
C VAL A 71 -4.90 -12.45 -12.66
N ARG A 72 -4.90 -13.33 -13.67
CA ARG A 72 -5.88 -14.42 -13.84
C ARG A 72 -5.29 -15.78 -13.45
N GLY A 73 -3.97 -15.89 -13.50
CA GLY A 73 -3.19 -17.05 -13.05
C GLY A 73 -2.71 -16.88 -11.60
N VAL A 74 -1.40 -16.97 -11.40
CA VAL A 74 -0.74 -16.87 -10.08
C VAL A 74 0.34 -15.79 -10.06
N LEU A 75 0.27 -14.87 -9.10
CA LEU A 75 1.36 -13.95 -8.77
C LEU A 75 2.00 -14.37 -7.45
N HIS A 76 3.29 -14.68 -7.46
CA HIS A 76 4.06 -15.02 -6.28
C HIS A 76 5.14 -13.97 -6.04
N ALA A 77 4.88 -13.04 -5.12
CA ALA A 77 5.82 -12.02 -4.67
C ALA A 77 6.02 -12.18 -3.16
N GLN A 78 7.09 -12.87 -2.77
CA GLN A 78 7.41 -13.13 -1.37
C GLN A 78 8.80 -12.59 -1.07
N GLY A 79 8.86 -11.36 -0.54
CA GLY A 79 10.09 -10.75 -0.04
C GLY A 79 10.43 -11.26 1.37
N THR A 80 11.42 -10.63 1.98
CA THR A 80 11.81 -10.85 3.38
C THR A 80 11.73 -9.54 4.18
N PRO A 81 11.81 -9.56 5.52
CA PRO A 81 11.85 -8.34 6.32
C PRO A 81 12.96 -7.35 5.92
N THR A 82 14.07 -7.86 5.39
CA THR A 82 15.25 -7.07 4.98
C THR A 82 15.33 -6.84 3.48
N GLU A 83 14.77 -7.73 2.67
CA GLU A 83 14.80 -7.69 1.20
C GLU A 83 13.36 -7.67 0.69
N ARG A 84 12.69 -6.55 0.97
CA ARG A 84 11.32 -6.30 0.52
C ARG A 84 11.28 -6.12 -0.99
N ILE A 85 10.19 -6.53 -1.61
CA ILE A 85 9.94 -6.31 -3.04
C ILE A 85 9.29 -4.93 -3.18
N LEU A 86 9.81 -4.10 -4.09
CA LEU A 86 9.26 -2.76 -4.34
C LEU A 86 8.60 -2.71 -5.72
N LEU A 87 7.29 -2.45 -5.74
CA LEU A 87 6.52 -2.17 -6.95
C LEU A 87 6.14 -0.68 -6.95
N THR A 88 6.72 0.09 -7.86
CA THR A 88 6.67 1.56 -7.82
C THR A 88 6.49 2.17 -9.20
N SER A 89 6.22 3.47 -9.27
CA SER A 89 6.19 4.20 -10.55
C SER A 89 7.59 4.36 -11.14
N SER A 90 7.71 4.36 -12.48
CA SER A 90 8.94 4.75 -13.19
C SER A 90 9.21 6.26 -13.13
N GLN A 91 8.20 7.04 -12.75
CA GLN A 91 8.23 8.50 -12.66
C GLN A 91 7.67 8.98 -11.30
N PRO A 92 8.23 8.53 -10.16
CA PRO A 92 7.75 8.96 -8.86
C PRO A 92 7.90 10.48 -8.71
N PRO A 93 7.09 11.13 -7.85
CA PRO A 93 7.25 12.53 -7.55
C PRO A 93 8.70 12.85 -7.15
N SER A 94 9.25 13.95 -7.67
CA SER A 94 10.63 14.37 -7.39
C SER A 94 10.87 14.76 -5.93
N VAL A 95 9.79 14.97 -5.17
CA VAL A 95 9.80 15.22 -3.74
C VAL A 95 9.18 14.01 -3.06
N PRO A 96 9.94 13.25 -2.23
CA PRO A 96 9.37 12.19 -1.42
C PRO A 96 8.22 12.75 -0.58
N LEU A 97 7.06 12.12 -0.65
CA LEU A 97 5.95 12.50 0.22
C LEU A 97 6.41 12.35 1.68
N PRO A 98 6.03 13.28 2.58
CA PRO A 98 6.24 13.08 4.01
C PRO A 98 5.73 11.69 4.40
N GLN A 99 6.48 10.96 5.24
CA GLN A 99 6.02 9.66 5.70
C GLN A 99 4.62 9.83 6.29
N PRO A 100 3.62 9.06 5.81
CA PRO A 100 2.27 9.26 6.25
C PRO A 100 2.19 8.93 7.74
N SER A 101 1.69 9.87 8.54
CA SER A 101 1.39 9.63 9.97
C SER A 101 0.09 8.84 10.15
N LEU A 102 -0.61 8.55 9.06
CA LEU A 102 -1.93 7.93 9.01
C LEU A 102 -2.01 6.92 7.86
N ARG A 103 -2.68 5.78 8.04
CA ARG A 103 -2.97 4.83 6.95
C ARG A 103 -4.28 4.06 7.19
N LEU A 104 -4.87 3.56 6.11
CA LEU A 104 -5.94 2.56 6.14
C LEU A 104 -5.36 1.17 5.81
N VAL A 105 -5.72 0.16 6.61
CA VAL A 105 -5.30 -1.24 6.40
C VAL A 105 -6.51 -2.17 6.50
N ASP A 106 -6.36 -3.41 6.06
CA ASP A 106 -7.40 -4.45 6.20
C ASP A 106 -8.78 -4.06 5.61
N GLY A 107 -8.80 -3.17 4.62
CA GLY A 107 -10.02 -2.76 3.94
C GLY A 107 -10.14 -3.36 2.54
N PRO A 108 -11.37 -3.46 2.00
CA PRO A 108 -11.61 -4.01 0.67
C PRO A 108 -11.13 -3.08 -0.47
N THR A 109 -10.92 -1.80 -0.18
CA THR A 109 -10.44 -0.76 -1.12
C THR A 109 -9.51 0.21 -0.36
N PRO A 110 -8.66 1.04 -1.00
CA PRO A 110 -7.79 2.01 -0.32
C PRO A 110 -8.55 3.19 0.24
N LEU A 111 -9.81 3.35 -0.18
CA LEU A 111 -10.73 4.30 0.44
C LEU A 111 -11.25 3.77 1.77
N GLN A 112 -11.21 2.46 1.99
CA GLN A 112 -11.82 1.81 3.15
C GLN A 112 -10.79 1.08 3.99
N GLY A 113 -11.01 0.99 5.29
CA GLY A 113 -10.21 0.11 6.14
C GLY A 113 -10.02 0.60 7.56
N ARG A 114 -9.34 -0.21 8.35
CA ARG A 114 -8.91 0.06 9.72
C ARG A 114 -7.95 1.24 9.73
N LEU A 115 -8.29 2.27 10.51
CA LEU A 115 -7.45 3.43 10.69
C LEU A 115 -6.27 3.13 11.61
N GLN A 116 -5.05 3.40 11.14
CA GLN A 116 -3.85 3.34 11.95
C GLN A 116 -3.09 4.67 11.95
N ILE A 117 -2.64 5.09 13.14
CA ILE A 117 -1.76 6.24 13.35
C ILE A 117 -0.35 5.75 13.65
N PHE A 118 0.66 6.41 13.08
CA PHE A 118 2.05 6.19 13.44
C PHE A 118 2.37 6.96 14.73
N TYR A 119 2.46 6.25 15.85
CA TYR A 119 2.65 6.85 17.17
C TYR A 119 3.71 6.10 17.99
N LYS A 120 4.72 6.85 18.48
CA LYS A 120 5.88 6.32 19.22
C LYS A 120 6.59 5.18 18.46
N ASN A 121 6.96 5.45 17.19
CA ASN A 121 7.68 4.54 16.28
C ASN A 121 6.97 3.21 16.01
N LYS A 122 5.64 3.16 16.15
CA LYS A 122 4.83 1.98 15.85
C LYS A 122 3.52 2.40 15.21
N TRP A 123 3.07 1.61 14.24
CA TRP A 123 1.72 1.69 13.72
C TRP A 123 0.74 1.16 14.76
N ARG A 124 -0.30 1.95 15.03
CA ARG A 124 -1.30 1.59 16.02
C ARG A 124 -2.70 1.81 15.50
N SER A 125 -3.55 0.81 15.67
CA SER A 125 -4.96 0.92 15.34
C SER A 125 -5.69 1.79 16.35
N ILE A 126 -6.63 2.59 15.85
CA ILE A 126 -7.44 3.45 16.71
C ILE A 126 -8.57 2.64 17.31
N CYS A 127 -8.52 2.50 18.62
CA CYS A 127 -9.64 2.01 19.40
C CYS A 127 -10.35 3.21 20.05
N THR A 128 -11.62 3.04 20.37
CA THR A 128 -12.32 3.97 21.25
C THR A 128 -13.32 3.21 22.14
N ASN A 129 -13.41 3.58 23.42
CA ASN A 129 -14.43 3.01 24.32
C ASN A 129 -15.77 3.75 24.20
N SER A 130 -15.80 4.86 23.46
CA SER A 130 -16.99 5.65 23.20
C SER A 130 -17.06 5.99 21.72
N ARG A 131 -18.20 5.79 21.04
CA ARG A 131 -18.35 6.03 19.59
C ARG A 131 -18.37 7.54 19.25
N ASN A 132 -17.44 8.29 19.83
CA ASN A 132 -17.42 9.75 19.93
C ASN A 132 -16.58 10.42 18.85
N TRP A 133 -16.02 9.65 17.91
CA TRP A 133 -15.51 10.23 16.67
C TRP A 133 -16.68 10.83 15.89
N THR A 134 -16.57 12.11 15.55
CA THR A 134 -17.58 12.81 14.75
C THR A 134 -17.28 12.69 13.26
N ALA A 135 -18.24 13.13 12.43
CA ALA A 135 -18.03 13.19 10.98
C ALA A 135 -16.86 14.11 10.61
N GLU A 136 -16.65 15.18 11.38
CA GLU A 136 -15.53 16.12 11.21
C GLU A 136 -14.19 15.44 11.48
N ASP A 137 -14.09 14.64 12.55
CA ASP A 137 -12.87 13.88 12.88
C ASP A 137 -12.48 12.92 11.75
N MET A 138 -13.47 12.19 11.23
CA MET A 138 -13.29 11.24 10.12
C MET A 138 -12.93 11.96 8.82
N SER A 139 -13.56 13.12 8.57
CA SER A 139 -13.27 13.94 7.40
C SER A 139 -11.85 14.52 7.45
N VAL A 140 -11.36 14.95 8.61
CA VAL A 140 -9.97 15.41 8.79
C VAL A 140 -9.00 14.26 8.55
N ALA A 141 -9.26 13.09 9.14
CA ALA A 141 -8.43 11.90 8.95
C ALA A 141 -8.33 11.49 7.47
N CYS A 142 -9.47 11.41 6.76
CA CYS A 142 -9.46 11.10 5.34
C CYS A 142 -8.78 12.19 4.50
N ARG A 143 -8.94 13.47 4.85
CA ARG A 143 -8.24 14.57 4.15
C ARG A 143 -6.73 14.54 4.37
N GLN A 144 -6.28 14.17 5.57
CA GLN A 144 -4.87 13.94 5.88
C GLN A 144 -4.26 12.82 5.02
N LEU A 145 -5.07 11.82 4.63
CA LEU A 145 -4.68 10.77 3.67
C LEU A 145 -4.68 11.24 2.20
N GLY A 146 -5.10 12.48 1.93
CA GLY A 146 -5.21 13.04 0.57
C GLY A 146 -6.58 12.86 -0.09
N TYR A 147 -7.61 12.42 0.65
CA TYR A 147 -8.98 12.29 0.16
C TYR A 147 -9.79 13.58 0.36
N SER A 148 -11.00 13.63 -0.21
CA SER A 148 -11.86 14.82 -0.10
C SER A 148 -12.55 14.97 1.26
N GLY A 149 -12.67 13.86 1.97
CA GLY A 149 -13.38 13.70 3.23
C GLY A 149 -13.66 12.22 3.45
N GLY A 150 -14.49 11.91 4.41
CA GLY A 150 -14.92 10.53 4.63
C GLY A 150 -15.80 10.38 5.84
N LYS A 151 -16.21 9.14 6.08
CA LYS A 151 -17.20 8.76 7.08
C LYS A 151 -16.80 7.45 7.74
N TYR A 152 -17.57 7.08 8.76
CA TYR A 152 -17.47 5.79 9.41
C TYR A 152 -17.77 4.66 8.41
N TYR A 153 -16.92 3.65 8.39
CA TYR A 153 -17.11 2.44 7.59
C TYR A 153 -17.68 1.31 8.45
N GLU A 154 -16.83 0.72 9.30
CA GLU A 154 -17.20 -0.38 10.17
C GLU A 154 -16.30 -0.45 11.40
N TRP A 155 -16.73 -1.22 12.40
CA TRP A 155 -15.87 -1.64 13.51
C TRP A 155 -15.13 -2.89 13.07
N GLN A 156 -13.80 -2.80 13.01
CA GLN A 156 -12.97 -3.92 12.58
C GLN A 156 -12.48 -4.74 13.76
N ASP A 157 -12.98 -5.97 13.87
CA ASP A 157 -12.47 -6.95 14.81
C ASP A 157 -10.98 -7.22 14.57
N ARG A 158 -10.27 -7.54 15.64
CA ARG A 158 -8.84 -7.82 15.59
C ARG A 158 -8.63 -9.27 15.18
N ALA A 159 -8.31 -9.50 13.91
CA ALA A 159 -7.97 -10.83 13.42
C ALA A 159 -6.61 -11.32 13.94
N ASN A 160 -5.66 -10.41 14.18
CA ASN A 160 -4.28 -10.70 14.62
C ASN A 160 -3.85 -9.80 15.79
N ASN A 161 -3.03 -10.33 16.72
CA ASN A 161 -2.63 -9.65 17.96
C ASN A 161 -1.38 -8.74 17.82
N ASP A 162 -0.87 -8.53 16.60
CA ASP A 162 0.46 -7.93 16.37
C ASP A 162 0.48 -6.40 16.25
N THR A 163 -0.67 -5.74 16.08
CA THR A 163 -0.73 -4.28 16.00
C THR A 163 -1.16 -3.71 17.35
N GLY A 164 -0.24 -3.07 18.06
CA GLY A 164 -0.57 -2.39 19.31
C GLY A 164 -1.68 -1.35 19.10
N THR A 165 -2.61 -1.24 20.04
CA THR A 165 -3.73 -0.28 19.91
C THR A 165 -3.34 1.09 20.43
N LEU A 166 -4.13 2.09 20.05
CA LEU A 166 -4.04 3.45 20.54
C LEU A 166 -5.45 3.95 20.87
N LEU A 167 -5.66 4.29 22.13
CA LEU A 167 -6.91 4.93 22.55
C LEU A 167 -6.93 6.38 22.09
N TYR A 168 -7.91 6.71 21.25
CA TYR A 168 -8.20 8.07 20.83
C TYR A 168 -9.70 8.24 20.66
N GLU A 169 -10.39 8.82 21.67
CA GLU A 169 -11.86 8.70 21.75
C GLU A 169 -12.63 9.90 21.19
N ALA A 170 -12.09 11.11 21.36
CA ALA A 170 -12.77 12.35 20.98
C ALA A 170 -11.72 13.39 20.54
N PRO A 171 -11.25 13.32 19.29
CA PRO A 171 -10.34 14.31 18.72
C PRO A 171 -10.88 15.74 18.80
N LEU A 172 -12.20 15.93 18.68
CA LEU A 172 -12.88 17.23 18.67
C LEU A 172 -12.34 18.15 17.57
N CYS A 173 -12.21 17.60 16.36
CA CYS A 173 -11.82 18.36 15.19
C CYS A 173 -12.91 19.37 14.82
N THR A 174 -12.48 20.55 14.38
CA THR A 174 -13.35 21.59 13.79
C THR A 174 -13.66 21.32 12.32
N GLY A 175 -12.89 20.42 11.70
CA GLY A 175 -12.99 20.09 10.28
C GLY A 175 -12.01 20.87 9.40
N LEU A 176 -11.18 21.75 9.98
CA LEU A 176 -10.20 22.59 9.27
C LEU A 176 -8.75 22.12 9.44
N GLU A 177 -8.51 21.17 10.32
CA GLU A 177 -7.19 20.65 10.65
C GLU A 177 -6.59 19.86 9.47
N ASP A 178 -5.28 19.99 9.26
CA ASP A 178 -4.53 19.21 8.27
C ASP A 178 -4.06 17.86 8.82
N ASP A 179 -4.12 17.69 10.14
CA ASP A 179 -3.68 16.51 10.86
C ASP A 179 -4.66 16.22 12.01
N VAL A 180 -5.20 15.01 12.04
CA VAL A 180 -6.16 14.56 13.06
C VAL A 180 -5.56 14.64 14.46
N THR A 181 -4.23 14.53 14.60
CA THR A 181 -3.53 14.64 15.89
C THR A 181 -3.46 16.06 16.45
N LYS A 182 -3.76 17.08 15.64
CA LYS A 182 -3.80 18.49 16.05
C LYS A 182 -5.18 18.96 16.51
N CYS A 183 -6.18 18.09 16.46
CA CYS A 183 -7.52 18.42 16.92
C CYS A 183 -7.56 18.70 18.42
N ALA A 184 -8.58 19.43 18.85
CA ALA A 184 -8.71 20.06 20.17
C ALA A 184 -9.03 19.05 21.29
N TRP A 185 -8.23 18.00 21.44
CA TRP A 185 -8.43 17.01 22.48
C TRP A 185 -7.86 17.48 23.82
N HIS A 186 -8.72 18.09 24.64
CA HIS A 186 -8.32 18.75 25.89
C HIS A 186 -8.37 17.84 27.12
N THR A 187 -9.05 16.70 27.03
CA THR A 187 -9.43 15.90 28.19
C THR A 187 -8.44 14.78 28.50
N HIS A 188 -7.73 14.24 27.51
CA HIS A 188 -6.76 13.15 27.69
C HIS A 188 -5.61 13.25 26.68
N ALA A 189 -4.44 12.74 27.08
CA ALA A 189 -3.31 12.57 26.16
C ALA A 189 -3.54 11.34 25.25
N MET A 190 -3.06 11.43 24.01
CA MET A 190 -3.11 10.32 23.06
C MET A 190 -2.43 9.05 23.57
N GLY A 191 -3.21 7.97 23.65
CA GLY A 191 -2.80 6.70 24.26
C GLY A 191 -2.79 6.69 25.80
N GLY A 192 -3.44 7.66 26.45
CA GLY A 192 -3.54 7.79 27.91
C GLY A 192 -4.55 6.86 28.59
N GLY A 193 -4.93 5.75 27.95
CA GLY A 193 -5.87 4.77 28.48
C GLY A 193 -5.73 3.41 27.81
N VAL A 194 -6.61 2.48 28.15
CA VAL A 194 -6.55 1.09 27.69
C VAL A 194 -7.71 0.78 26.75
N CYS A 195 -7.41 0.01 25.71
CA CYS A 195 -8.37 -0.51 24.74
C CYS A 195 -8.82 -1.93 25.12
N ASP A 196 -9.71 -2.08 26.10
CA ASP A 196 -10.13 -3.42 26.55
C ASP A 196 -11.09 -4.05 25.54
N MET A 197 -10.58 -5.00 24.74
CA MET A 197 -11.31 -5.82 23.75
C MET A 197 -12.20 -5.08 22.72
N HIS A 198 -12.15 -3.75 22.64
CA HIS A 198 -12.91 -3.00 21.64
C HIS A 198 -12.37 -3.25 20.22
N PRO A 199 -13.26 -3.27 19.21
CA PRO A 199 -12.87 -3.29 17.81
C PRO A 199 -12.24 -1.95 17.41
N ASP A 200 -11.48 -1.97 16.32
CA ASP A 200 -10.78 -0.78 15.81
C ASP A 200 -11.68 0.03 14.86
N LEU A 201 -11.47 1.35 14.80
CA LEU A 201 -12.22 2.26 13.93
C LEU A 201 -11.83 2.06 12.47
N GLY A 202 -12.81 1.74 11.62
CA GLY A 202 -12.68 1.75 10.17
C GLY A 202 -13.27 3.03 9.55
N LEU A 203 -12.61 3.57 8.52
CA LEU A 203 -13.08 4.71 7.74
C LEU A 203 -13.41 4.32 6.30
N ASP A 204 -14.33 5.06 5.69
CA ASP A 204 -14.69 5.04 4.27
C ASP A 204 -14.48 6.46 3.73
N CYS A 205 -13.38 6.67 3.02
CA CYS A 205 -12.96 7.95 2.52
C CYS A 205 -13.51 8.24 1.11
N ASP A 206 -13.87 9.48 0.87
CA ASP A 206 -14.41 9.94 -0.40
C ASP A 206 -13.25 10.28 -1.35
N GLY A 207 -13.10 9.49 -2.42
CA GLY A 207 -12.08 9.69 -3.45
C GLY A 207 -12.12 11.11 -4.03
N TYR A 208 -10.95 11.76 -4.13
CA TYR A 208 -10.85 13.11 -4.68
C TYR A 208 -10.60 13.07 -6.19
N HIS A 209 -11.59 13.40 -7.02
CA HIS A 209 -11.48 13.33 -8.50
C HIS A 209 -10.58 14.41 -9.15
N ALA A 210 -10.24 15.51 -8.46
CA ALA A 210 -9.67 16.70 -9.11
C ALA A 210 -8.15 16.94 -8.92
N LEU A 211 -7.46 16.22 -8.04
CA LEU A 211 -6.02 16.40 -7.77
C LEU A 211 -5.12 15.39 -8.50
N TRP A 212 -5.69 14.32 -9.08
CA TRP A 212 -4.92 13.26 -9.75
C TRP A 212 -4.87 13.42 -11.27
N ARG A 213 -5.38 14.53 -11.83
CA ARG A 213 -5.21 14.89 -13.24
C ARG A 213 -3.74 15.18 -13.53
N GLY A 214 -2.99 14.15 -13.91
CA GLY A 214 -1.57 14.25 -14.26
C GLY A 214 -0.59 13.65 -13.25
N THR A 215 -1.04 12.75 -12.36
CA THR A 215 -0.12 12.04 -11.48
C THR A 215 0.52 10.86 -12.21
N ASN A 216 1.80 10.63 -11.93
CA ASN A 216 2.58 9.58 -12.56
C ASN A 216 2.35 8.20 -11.91
N HIS A 217 1.14 7.94 -11.41
CA HIS A 217 0.86 6.70 -10.71
C HIS A 217 0.61 5.57 -11.71
N TRP A 218 1.02 4.36 -11.34
CA TRP A 218 0.68 3.15 -12.07
C TRP A 218 -0.64 2.59 -11.54
N ARG A 219 -1.28 1.67 -12.26
CA ARG A 219 -2.67 1.27 -11.93
C ARG A 219 -2.77 0.45 -10.66
N GLY A 220 -1.74 -0.33 -10.36
CA GLY A 220 -1.78 -1.34 -9.30
C GLY A 220 -1.97 -2.75 -9.87
N ILE A 221 -2.38 -3.66 -8.98
CA ILE A 221 -2.56 -5.08 -9.27
C ILE A 221 -4.04 -5.42 -9.16
N LEU A 222 -4.59 -5.94 -10.25
CA LEU A 222 -5.96 -6.45 -10.34
C LEU A 222 -5.93 -7.98 -10.41
N PHE A 223 -6.45 -8.65 -9.38
CA PHE A 223 -6.84 -10.05 -9.46
C PHE A 223 -8.21 -10.15 -10.13
N LEU A 224 -8.28 -10.83 -11.27
CA LEU A 224 -9.49 -11.00 -12.05
C LEU A 224 -9.73 -12.49 -12.27
N ASP A 225 -10.72 -13.07 -11.58
CA ASP A 225 -10.97 -14.52 -11.59
C ASP A 225 -9.69 -15.34 -11.34
N ALA A 226 -8.83 -14.85 -10.44
CA ALA A 226 -7.52 -15.44 -10.16
C ALA A 226 -7.63 -16.84 -9.57
N GLN A 227 -6.58 -17.65 -9.75
CA GLN A 227 -6.55 -19.02 -9.24
C GLN A 227 -6.63 -19.06 -7.70
N TYR A 228 -7.52 -19.89 -7.17
CA TYR A 228 -7.69 -20.13 -5.75
C TYR A 228 -7.71 -21.64 -5.44
N GLU A 229 -7.49 -22.00 -4.18
CA GLU A 229 -7.71 -23.33 -3.63
C GLU A 229 -8.86 -23.29 -2.63
N GLY A 230 -9.70 -24.32 -2.66
CA GLY A 230 -10.73 -24.50 -1.65
C GLY A 230 -10.13 -25.22 -0.46
N GLN A 231 -10.12 -24.57 0.70
CA GLN A 231 -9.70 -25.21 1.95
C GLN A 231 -10.90 -25.33 2.89
N LEU A 232 -11.06 -26.53 3.45
CA LEU A 232 -12.06 -26.82 4.48
C LEU A 232 -11.47 -26.46 5.85
N PHE A 233 -12.10 -25.51 6.53
CA PHE A 233 -11.79 -25.09 7.89
C PHE A 233 -12.88 -25.59 8.85
N GLN A 234 -12.54 -25.68 10.16
CA GLN A 234 -13.41 -26.08 11.27
C GLN A 234 -14.27 -27.32 10.96
N ASP A 235 -13.71 -28.51 11.14
CA ASP A 235 -14.44 -29.78 11.05
C ASP A 235 -15.26 -29.98 9.75
N ASN A 236 -14.69 -29.58 8.60
CA ASN A 236 -15.31 -29.67 7.28
C ASN A 236 -16.59 -28.81 7.08
N THR A 237 -16.86 -27.83 7.93
CA THR A 237 -18.08 -27.01 7.82
C THR A 237 -17.89 -25.67 7.11
N LEU A 238 -16.66 -25.15 7.02
CA LEU A 238 -16.38 -23.86 6.40
C LEU A 238 -15.50 -24.02 5.15
N TYR A 239 -16.07 -23.81 3.97
CA TYR A 239 -15.32 -23.73 2.72
C TYR A 239 -14.81 -22.31 2.51
N GLN A 240 -13.50 -22.10 2.61
CA GLN A 240 -12.86 -20.82 2.32
C GLN A 240 -12.05 -20.91 1.03
N LYS A 241 -12.26 -19.95 0.13
CA LYS A 241 -11.41 -19.77 -1.05
C LYS A 241 -10.13 -19.06 -0.62
N VAL A 242 -8.99 -19.73 -0.76
CA VAL A 242 -7.66 -19.19 -0.46
C VAL A 242 -6.97 -18.90 -1.78
N SER A 243 -6.48 -17.68 -1.98
CA SER A 243 -5.75 -17.33 -3.20
C SER A 243 -4.49 -18.18 -3.35
N LYS A 244 -4.20 -18.65 -4.57
CA LYS A 244 -2.88 -19.26 -4.88
C LYS A 244 -1.77 -18.21 -5.01
N SER A 245 -2.15 -16.94 -5.16
CA SER A 245 -1.21 -15.83 -5.24
C SER A 245 -0.77 -15.41 -3.85
N ILE A 246 0.51 -15.03 -3.72
CA ILE A 246 1.12 -14.64 -2.45
C ILE A 246 1.76 -13.27 -2.64
N LEU A 247 1.41 -12.34 -1.76
CA LEU A 247 2.06 -11.05 -1.61
C LEU A 247 2.46 -10.90 -0.15
N SER A 248 3.76 -10.98 0.12
CA SER A 248 4.31 -10.86 1.46
C SER A 248 5.61 -10.08 1.42
N TYR A 249 5.80 -9.12 2.33
CA TYR A 249 6.91 -8.17 2.32
C TYR A 249 7.05 -7.45 0.97
N VAL A 250 5.92 -6.99 0.43
CA VAL A 250 5.83 -6.22 -0.82
C VAL A 250 5.38 -4.80 -0.48
N ASP A 251 6.09 -3.81 -1.01
CA ASP A 251 5.75 -2.40 -0.92
C ASP A 251 5.19 -1.95 -2.27
N LEU A 252 3.95 -1.45 -2.25
CA LEU A 252 3.30 -0.84 -3.41
C LEU A 252 3.35 0.68 -3.24
N GLU A 253 4.14 1.35 -4.06
CA GLU A 253 4.28 2.81 -4.03
C GLU A 253 3.74 3.45 -5.30
N TYR A 254 3.14 4.64 -5.16
CA TYR A 254 2.62 5.43 -6.28
C TYR A 254 1.70 4.64 -7.23
N ALA A 255 0.84 3.78 -6.66
CA ALA A 255 -0.15 2.97 -7.38
C ALA A 255 -1.58 3.50 -7.15
N GLY A 256 -2.56 3.02 -7.92
CA GLY A 256 -3.99 3.31 -7.69
C GLY A 256 -4.61 4.31 -8.67
N MET A 257 -4.25 4.20 -9.94
CA MET A 257 -4.88 4.96 -11.03
C MET A 257 -5.61 4.04 -12.00
N GLY A 258 -6.92 4.18 -12.13
CA GLY A 258 -7.71 3.40 -13.09
C GLY A 258 -7.42 3.77 -14.55
N PRO A 259 -7.91 2.98 -15.52
CA PRO A 259 -7.66 3.18 -16.95
C PRO A 259 -8.14 4.54 -17.49
N GLN A 260 -9.15 5.14 -16.87
CA GLN A 260 -9.70 6.47 -17.20
C GLN A 260 -9.13 7.57 -16.30
N ARG A 261 -8.04 7.30 -15.57
CA ARG A 261 -7.41 8.20 -14.58
C ARG A 261 -8.30 8.54 -13.38
N GLU A 262 -9.25 7.65 -13.08
CA GLU A 262 -9.98 7.60 -11.83
C GLU A 262 -9.09 7.06 -10.71
N VAL A 263 -9.40 7.38 -9.45
CA VAL A 263 -8.68 6.82 -8.31
C VAL A 263 -9.16 5.38 -8.11
N GLU A 264 -8.26 4.42 -8.24
CA GLU A 264 -8.53 2.99 -8.03
C GLU A 264 -7.63 2.42 -6.92
N SER A 265 -7.84 1.14 -6.60
CA SER A 265 -7.01 0.49 -5.59
C SER A 265 -5.68 0.05 -6.14
N ALA A 266 -4.60 0.26 -5.38
CA ALA A 266 -3.31 -0.34 -5.66
C ALA A 266 -3.38 -1.88 -5.71
N LEU A 267 -4.34 -2.47 -4.99
CA LEU A 267 -4.64 -3.89 -4.97
C LEU A 267 -6.16 -4.09 -5.09
N MET A 268 -6.61 -4.77 -6.14
CA MET A 268 -8.02 -5.02 -6.44
C MET A 268 -8.27 -6.51 -6.62
N SER A 269 -9.45 -6.98 -6.22
CA SER A 269 -9.93 -8.34 -6.50
C SER A 269 -11.33 -8.26 -7.06
N ARG A 270 -11.57 -8.81 -8.26
CA ARG A 270 -12.86 -8.88 -8.95
C ARG A 270 -13.19 -10.32 -9.34
#